data_AF-A0A949MH44-F1
#
_entry.id   AF-A0A949MH44-F1
#
_cell.length_a   1.000
_cell.length_b   1.000
_cell.length_c   1.000
_cell.angle_alpha   90.00
_cell.angle_beta   90.00
_cell.angle_gamma   90.00
#
_symmetry.space_group_name_H-M   'P 1'
#
loop_
_entity.id
_entity.type
_entity.pdbx_description
1 polymer ?
#
loop_
_entity_poly.entity_id
_entity_poly.type
_entity_poly.pdbx_seq_one_letter_code
_entity_poly.pdbx_strand_id
1 'polypeptide(L)' 'FHHLCRTEGIIPALESSHAVAHAMKLAPTMRPDQVLLINLSGRGDKDIGTVADLSGADFYCRPSCRGQSVKGGVAP' A
#
# COMPACT_ATOMS: atom_id res chain seq x y z
N PHE A 1 0.24 -0.78 4.28
CA PHE A 1 -0.30 -0.81 2.91
C PHE A 1 -1.69 -1.44 2.86
N HIS A 2 -1.84 -2.78 2.87
CA HIS A 2 -3.14 -3.43 2.62
C HIS A 2 -4.28 -3.01 3.56
N HIS A 3 -3.98 -2.68 4.82
CA HIS A 3 -5.01 -2.26 5.77
C HIS A 3 -5.77 -1.04 5.26
N LEU A 4 -5.07 0.06 4.94
CA LEU A 4 -5.69 1.29 4.45
C LEU A 4 -6.42 1.08 3.10
N CYS A 5 -5.86 0.25 2.22
CA CYS A 5 -6.51 -0.09 0.95
C CYS A 5 -7.84 -0.83 1.15
N ARG A 6 -7.92 -1.72 2.15
CA ARG A 6 -9.10 -2.56 2.39
C ARG A 6 -10.16 -1.87 3.23
N THR A 7 -9.78 -0.97 4.13
CA THR A 7 -10.72 -0.27 5.01
C THR A 7 -11.23 1.02 4.39
N GLU A 8 -10.34 1.84 3.83
CA GLU A 8 -10.67 3.19 3.34
C GLU A 8 -10.65 3.31 1.81
N GLY A 9 -10.20 2.28 1.09
CA GLY A 9 -10.07 2.34 -0.37
C GLY A 9 -8.95 3.27 -0.87
N ILE A 10 -8.10 3.75 0.04
CA ILE A 10 -6.96 4.62 -0.30
C ILE A 10 -5.73 3.75 -0.54
N ILE A 11 -5.03 3.98 -1.65
CA ILE A 11 -3.77 3.31 -1.98
C ILE A 11 -2.61 4.23 -1.59
N PRO A 12 -2.05 4.11 -0.36
CA PRO A 12 -0.96 4.97 0.08
C PRO A 12 0.35 4.56 -0.59
N ALA A 13 1.29 5.50 -0.70
CA ALA A 13 2.68 5.15 -0.98
C ALA A 13 3.25 4.18 0.09
N LEU A 14 4.30 3.44 -0.26
CA LEU A 14 4.94 2.50 0.67
C LEU A 14 5.60 3.22 1.85
N GLU A 15 6.11 4.43 1.64
CA GLU A 15 6.67 5.29 2.67
C GLU A 15 5.56 5.82 3.59
N SER A 16 4.43 6.28 3.04
CA SER A 16 3.29 6.74 3.85
C SER A 16 2.66 5.60 4.65
N SER A 17 2.71 4.36 4.13
CA SER A 17 2.26 3.16 4.85
C SER A 17 3.02 2.93 6.16
N HIS A 18 4.28 3.35 6.27
CA HIS A 18 5.06 3.25 7.51
C HIS A 18 4.50 4.16 8.59
N ALA A 19 4.15 5.40 8.25
CA ALA A 19 3.55 6.35 9.18
C ALA A 19 2.21 5.83 9.73
N VAL A 20 1.36 5.28 8.85
CA VAL A 20 0.09 4.67 9.24
C VAL A 20 0.32 3.45 10.15
N ALA A 21 1.27 2.58 9.82
CA ALA A 21 1.56 1.41 10.65
C ALA A 21 2.04 1.79 12.07
N HIS A 22 2.84 2.85 12.20
CA HIS A 22 3.22 3.38 13.50
C HIS A 22 2.00 3.99 14.21
N ALA A 23 1.19 4.78 13.51
CA ALA A 23 0.00 5.37 14.08
C ALA A 23 -0.96 4.32 14.66
N MET A 24 -1.15 3.20 13.96
CA MET A 24 -1.98 2.08 14.45
C MET A 24 -1.42 1.41 15.71
N LYS A 25 -0.10 1.44 15.92
CA LYS A 25 0.54 0.96 17.17
C LYS A 25 0.46 1.98 18.30
N LEU A 26 0.47 3.28 17.97
CA LEU A 26 0.43 4.37 18.94
C LEU A 26 -1.00 4.68 19.41
N ALA A 27 -1.99 4.60 18.53
CA ALA A 27 -3.38 4.93 18.84
C ALA A 27 -3.94 4.20 20.08
N PRO A 28 -3.66 2.90 20.34
CA PRO A 28 -4.12 2.21 21.54
C PRO A 28 -3.53 2.75 22.85
N THR A 29 -2.39 3.45 22.82
CA THR A 29 -1.76 4.05 24.01
C THR A 29 -2.21 5.49 24.24
N MET A 30 -2.99 6.07 23.34
CA MET A 30 -3.52 7.42 23.42
C MET A 30 -4.88 7.43 24.11
N ARG A 31 -5.30 8.60 24.61
CA ARG A 31 -6.65 8.74 25.14
C ARG A 31 -7.67 8.81 24.00
N PRO A 32 -8.92 8.35 24.20
CA PRO A 32 -9.95 8.31 23.15
C PRO A 32 -10.34 9.67 22.56
N ASP A 33 -10.10 10.76 23.29
CA ASP A 33 -10.40 12.14 22.88
C ASP A 33 -9.30 12.78 22.01
N GLN A 34 -8.15 12.13 21.87
CA GLN A 34 -7.02 12.68 21.13
C GLN A 34 -7.14 12.40 19.63
N VAL A 35 -6.86 13.42 18.82
CA VAL A 35 -6.86 13.34 17.35
C VAL A 35 -5.43 13.18 16.82
N LEU A 36 -5.23 12.25 15.89
CA LEU A 36 -3.95 12.03 15.23
C LEU A 36 -4.03 12.43 13.75
N LEU A 37 -3.23 13.41 13.34
CA LEU A 37 -3.09 13.81 11.94
C LEU A 37 -1.91 13.06 11.31
N ILE A 38 -2.18 12.29 10.26
CA ILE A 38 -1.15 11.52 9.55
C ILE A 38 -1.02 12.09 8.14
N ASN A 39 0.19 12.46 7.76
CA ASN A 39 0.47 12.94 6.41
C ASN A 39 0.60 11.75 5.43
N LEU A 40 -0.26 11.71 4.42
CA LEU A 40 -0.14 10.80 3.28
C LEU A 40 0.60 11.53 2.16
N SER A 41 1.93 11.47 2.19
CA SER A 41 2.81 12.20 1.28
C SER A 41 2.68 11.82 -0.20
N GLY A 42 2.12 10.65 -0.52
CA GLY A 42 1.99 10.19 -1.90
C GLY A 42 0.99 9.05 -2.10
N ARG A 43 0.72 8.79 -3.39
CA ARG A 43 -0.15 7.71 -3.88
C ARG A 43 0.68 6.49 -4.29
N GLY A 44 0.16 5.29 -4.04
CA GLY A 44 0.85 4.02 -4.33
C GLY A 44 0.74 3.53 -5.77
N ASP A 45 0.20 4.33 -6.70
CA ASP A 45 0.06 3.94 -8.13
C ASP A 45 1.39 3.56 -8.79
N LYS A 46 2.51 4.16 -8.36
CA LYS A 46 3.84 3.85 -8.90
C LYS A 46 4.38 2.52 -8.39
N ASP A 47 3.98 2.11 -7.19
CA ASP A 47 4.52 0.94 -6.49
C ASP A 47 3.62 -0.30 -6.63
N ILE A 48 2.45 -0.15 -7.25
CA ILE A 48 1.44 -1.20 -7.32
C ILE A 48 1.93 -2.45 -8.06
N GLY A 49 2.81 -2.30 -9.06
CA GLY A 49 3.43 -3.43 -9.75
C GLY A 49 4.35 -4.25 -8.82
N THR A 50 5.21 -3.57 -8.06
CA THR A 50 6.08 -4.19 -7.05
C THR A 50 5.27 -4.87 -5.95
N VAL A 51 4.21 -4.21 -5.47
CA VAL A 51 3.33 -4.79 -4.45
C VAL A 51 2.56 -5.99 -4.99
N ALA A 52 2.11 -5.95 -6.24
CA ALA A 52 1.41 -7.05 -6.90
C ALA A 52 2.32 -8.29 -7.01
N ASP A 53 3.56 -8.11 -7.47
CA ASP A 53 4.57 -9.17 -7.52
C ASP A 53 4.83 -9.78 -6.13
N LEU A 54 5.03 -8.94 -5.10
CA LEU A 54 5.28 -9.40 -3.73
C LEU A 54 4.05 -10.04 -3.07
N SER A 55 2.84 -9.66 -3.48
CA SER A 55 1.59 -10.18 -2.93
C SER A 55 1.05 -11.39 -3.71
N GLY A 56 1.72 -11.79 -4.81
CA GLY A 56 1.22 -12.80 -5.74
C GLY A 56 -0.08 -12.41 -6.44
N ALA A 57 -0.35 -11.10 -6.56
CA ALA A 57 -1.54 -10.57 -7.21
C ALA A 57 -1.27 -10.30 -8.69
N ASP A 58 -2.21 -10.69 -9.54
CA ASP A 58 -2.13 -10.49 -10.99
C ASP A 58 -2.48 -9.02 -11.32
N PHE A 59 -1.49 -8.17 -11.62
CA PHE A 59 -1.70 -6.75 -11.94
C PHE A 59 -1.25 -6.41 -13.36
N TYR A 60 -2.18 -5.92 -14.18
CA TYR A 60 -1.92 -5.50 -15.55
C TYR A 60 -2.84 -4.35 -15.96
N CYS A 61 -2.27 -3.34 -16.63
CA CYS A 61 -3.02 -2.15 -17.09
C CYS A 61 -3.97 -2.45 -18.26
N ARG A 62 -3.70 -3.51 -19.04
CA ARG A 62 -4.56 -4.02 -20.11
C ARG A 62 -4.62 -5.54 -20.08
N PRO A 63 -5.73 -6.18 -20.48
CA PRO A 63 -5.82 -7.63 -20.59
C PRO A 63 -4.72 -8.26 -21.44
N SER A 64 -4.23 -7.54 -22.46
CA SER A 64 -3.11 -7.95 -23.31
C SER A 64 -1.74 -7.98 -22.61
N CYS A 65 -1.62 -7.37 -21.42
CA CYS A 65 -0.39 -7.32 -20.63
C CYS A 65 -0.38 -8.37 -19.50
N ARG A 66 -1.36 -9.27 -19.47
CA ARG A 66 -1.46 -10.33 -18.46
C ARG A 66 -0.26 -11.28 -18.56
N GLY A 67 0.39 -11.55 -17.43
CA GLY A 67 1.62 -12.36 -17.37
C GLY A 67 2.93 -11.62 -17.66
N GLN A 68 2.90 -10.28 -17.82
CA GLN A 68 4.13 -9.48 -17.90
C GLN A 68 4.59 -9.08 -16.49
N SER A 69 5.70 -9.63 -16.03
CA SER A 69 6.35 -9.20 -14.79
C SER A 69 6.97 -7.80 -14.94
N VAL A 70 6.98 -6.99 -13.88
CA VAL A 70 7.74 -5.73 -13.90
C VAL A 70 9.24 -6.01 -14.02
N LYS A 71 10.01 -5.11 -14.65
CA LYS A 71 11.47 -5.28 -14.84
C LYS A 71 12.16 -5.64 -13.51
N GLY A 72 12.58 -6.90 -13.37
CA GLY A 72 13.23 -7.43 -12.16
C GLY A 72 12.52 -8.62 -11.51
N GLY A 73 11.28 -8.94 -11.91
CA GLY A 73 10.60 -10.16 -11.46
C GLY A 73 11.16 -11.40 -12.16
N VAL A 74 11.72 -12.34 -11.38
CA VAL A 74 12.06 -13.67 -11.88
C VAL A 74 10.76 -14.37 -12.26
N ALA A 75 10.59 -14.64 -13.55
CA ALA A 75 9.51 -15.52 -14.01
C ALA A 75 9.74 -16.93 -13.41
N PRO A 76 8.69 -17.61 -12.92
CA PRO A 76 8.78 -19.03 -12.60
C PRO A 76 9.05 -19.88 -13.85
#